data_AF-A0A7W1DU01-F1
#
_entry.id   AF-A0A7W1DU01-F1
#
_cell.length_a   1.000
_cell.length_b   1.000
_cell.length_c   1.000
_cell.angle_alpha   90.00
_cell.angle_beta   90.00
_cell.angle_gamma   90.00
#
_symmetry.space_group_name_H-M   'P 1'
#
loop_
_entity.id
_entity.type
_entity.pdbx_description
1 polymer ?
#
loop_
_entity_poly.entity_id
_entity_poly.type
_entity_poly.pdbx_seq_one_letter_code
_entity_poly.pdbx_strand_id
1 'polypeptide(L)'
;MWPRVVEVMFGAWLLIVPFVFRGTPEIERFVLSAAVTGSVVIVASLMSFWPPTGWARFVTLGASLWLVGHGYFAAVRPGPPAAQNEIMVGLLLILFAILPNETNRPPIGWRRGPA
;
A
#
# COMPACT_ATOMS: atom_id res chain seq x y z
N MET A 1 11.11 -10.03 4.24
CA MET A 1 10.88 -9.57 2.85
C MET A 1 9.48 -9.87 2.35
N TRP A 2 8.79 -10.89 2.87
CA TRP A 2 7.40 -11.18 2.50
C TRP A 2 6.45 -9.97 2.60
N PRO A 3 6.59 -8.98 3.53
CA PRO A 3 5.69 -7.82 3.54
C PRO A 3 5.78 -7.00 2.27
N ARG A 4 6.97 -6.87 1.67
CA ARG A 4 7.20 -6.11 0.43
C ARG A 4 6.55 -6.80 -0.77
N VAL A 5 6.53 -8.13 -0.79
CA VAL A 5 5.82 -8.91 -1.81
C VAL A 5 4.32 -8.66 -1.72
N VAL A 6 3.77 -8.68 -0.49
CA VAL A 6 2.35 -8.42 -0.25
C VAL A 6 1.96 -6.99 -0.66
N GLU A 7 2.81 -6.00 -0.40
CA GLU A 7 2.57 -4.63 -0.88
C GLU A 7 2.54 -4.53 -2.41
N VAL A 8 3.44 -5.24 -3.11
CA VAL A 8 3.40 -5.32 -4.58
C VAL A 8 2.09 -5.94 -5.06
N MET A 9 1.60 -6.99 -4.39
CA MET A 9 0.31 -7.61 -4.71
C MET A 9 -0.86 -6.63 -4.51
N PHE A 10 -0.85 -5.84 -3.44
CA PHE A 10 -1.85 -4.79 -3.23
C PHE A 10 -1.74 -3.65 -4.23
N GLY A 11 -0.52 -3.27 -4.62
CA GLY A 11 -0.30 -2.30 -5.69
C GLY A 11 -0.87 -2.80 -7.02
N ALA A 12 -0.65 -4.07 -7.36
CA ALA A 12 -1.24 -4.69 -8.55
C ALA A 12 -2.77 -4.77 -8.45
N TRP A 13 -3.31 -5.07 -7.27
CA TRP A 13 -4.76 -5.04 -7.01
C TRP A 13 -5.35 -3.66 -7.32
N LEU A 14 -4.71 -2.56 -6.86
CA LEU A 14 -5.17 -1.19 -7.14
C LEU A 14 -5.20 -0.87 -8.65
N LEU A 15 -4.30 -1.45 -9.45
CA LEU A 15 -4.32 -1.30 -10.90
C LEU A 15 -5.47 -2.08 -11.58
N ILE A 16 -5.94 -3.16 -10.94
CA ILE A 16 -7.01 -4.03 -11.46
C ILE A 16 -8.40 -3.52 -11.07
N VAL A 17 -8.52 -2.86 -9.91
CA VAL A 17 -9.78 -2.31 -9.35
C VAL A 17 -10.65 -1.53 -10.37
N PRO A 18 -10.11 -0.65 -11.22
CA PRO A 18 -10.89 0.05 -12.25
C PRO A 18 -11.66 -0.89 -13.20
N PHE A 19 -11.12 -2.06 -13.49
CA PHE A 19 -11.74 -3.05 -14.36
C PHE A 19 -12.85 -3.84 -13.64
N VAL A 20 -12.71 -4.03 -12.33
CA VAL A 20 -13.68 -4.74 -11.48
C VAL A 20 -14.94 -3.89 -11.28
N PHE A 21 -14.77 -2.59 -11.02
CA PHE A 21 -15.87 -1.65 -10.79
C PHE A 21 -16.31 -0.90 -12.06
N ARG A 22 -16.00 -1.46 -13.23
CA ARG A 22 -16.37 -0.83 -14.51
C ARG A 22 -17.90 -0.74 -14.60
N GLY A 23 -18.43 0.48 -14.74
CA GLY A 23 -19.87 0.74 -14.85
C GLY A 23 -20.51 1.36 -13.60
N THR A 24 -19.79 1.54 -12.50
CA THR A 24 -20.28 2.38 -11.38
C THR A 24 -19.96 3.85 -11.65
N PRO A 25 -20.93 4.78 -11.54
CA PRO A 25 -20.75 6.18 -11.92
C PRO A 25 -19.65 6.93 -11.13
N GLU A 26 -19.32 6.46 -9.93
CA GLU A 26 -18.32 7.09 -9.07
C GLU A 26 -16.89 6.62 -9.37
N ILE A 27 -16.69 5.56 -10.16
CA ILE A 27 -15.38 4.91 -10.32
C ILE A 27 -14.34 5.85 -10.91
N GLU A 28 -14.73 6.71 -11.85
CA GLU A 28 -13.82 7.60 -12.57
C GLU A 28 -13.00 8.49 -11.62
N ARG A 29 -13.58 8.89 -10.48
CA ARG A 29 -12.90 9.68 -9.45
C ARG A 29 -11.81 8.90 -8.71
N PHE A 30 -11.94 7.58 -8.65
CA PHE A 30 -11.03 6.69 -7.94
C PHE A 30 -9.98 6.04 -8.86
N VAL A 31 -10.24 5.97 -10.18
CA VAL A 31 -9.30 5.33 -11.13
C VAL A 31 -7.92 5.97 -11.09
N LEU A 32 -7.84 7.30 -11.15
CA LEU A 32 -6.54 7.99 -11.17
C LEU A 32 -5.80 7.81 -9.85
N SER A 33 -6.49 7.96 -8.72
CA SER A 33 -5.92 7.76 -7.38
C SER A 33 -5.38 6.33 -7.21
N ALA A 34 -6.17 5.32 -7.59
CA ALA A 34 -5.77 3.92 -7.54
C ALA A 34 -4.59 3.61 -8.48
N ALA A 35 -4.58 4.15 -9.71
CA ALA A 35 -3.50 3.95 -10.67
C ALA A 35 -2.17 4.56 -10.20
N VAL A 36 -2.20 5.81 -9.73
CA VAL A 36 -1.02 6.51 -9.21
C VAL A 36 -0.52 5.81 -7.94
N THR A 37 -1.40 5.58 -6.98
CA THR A 37 -1.02 4.97 -5.70
C THR A 37 -0.51 3.54 -5.89
N GLY A 38 -1.20 2.73 -6.70
CA GLY A 38 -0.78 1.37 -7.01
C GLY A 38 0.61 1.32 -7.65
N SER A 39 0.87 2.19 -8.62
CA SER A 39 2.18 2.29 -9.26
C SER A 39 3.28 2.72 -8.28
N VAL A 40 3.00 3.73 -7.45
CA VAL A 40 3.93 4.21 -6.40
C VAL A 40 4.24 3.10 -5.40
N VAL A 41 3.23 2.37 -4.94
CA VAL A 41 3.41 1.25 -4.00
C VAL A 41 4.27 0.16 -4.62
N ILE A 42 4.00 -0.26 -5.87
CA ILE A 42 4.81 -1.27 -6.56
C ILE A 42 6.28 -0.83 -6.63
N VAL A 43 6.54 0.38 -7.14
CA VAL A 43 7.91 0.90 -7.29
C VAL A 43 8.60 1.03 -5.94
N ALA A 44 7.93 1.61 -4.94
CA ALA A 44 8.49 1.78 -3.60
C ALA A 44 8.81 0.44 -2.93
N SER A 45 7.92 -0.55 -3.05
CA SER A 45 8.13 -1.88 -2.48
C SER A 45 9.23 -2.64 -3.20
N LEU A 46 9.35 -2.52 -4.54
CA LEU A 46 10.46 -3.07 -5.31
C LEU A 46 11.80 -2.42 -4.95
N MET A 47 11.83 -1.09 -4.81
CA MET A 47 13.02 -0.36 -4.36
C MET A 47 13.42 -0.75 -2.93
N SER A 48 12.46 -1.09 -2.07
CA SER A 48 12.74 -1.49 -0.70
C SER A 48 13.51 -2.82 -0.57
N PHE A 49 13.58 -3.64 -1.64
CA PHE A 49 14.42 -4.83 -1.65
C PHE A 49 15.91 -4.50 -1.64
N TRP A 50 16.29 -3.29 -2.10
CA TRP A 50 17.67 -2.86 -2.03
C TRP A 50 18.02 -2.31 -0.63
N PRO A 51 19.10 -2.82 0.01
CA PRO A 51 19.52 -2.37 1.34
C PRO A 51 19.66 -0.85 1.52
N PRO A 52 20.23 -0.07 0.58
CA PRO A 52 20.37 1.38 0.75
C PRO A 52 19.02 2.12 0.70
N THR A 53 18.00 1.54 0.09
CA THR A 53 16.67 2.13 -0.12
C THR A 53 15.61 1.59 0.84
N GLY A 54 16.03 1.15 2.04
CA GLY A 54 15.12 0.71 3.10
C GLY A 54 14.10 1.76 3.55
N TRP A 55 14.37 3.04 3.27
CA TRP A 55 13.44 4.15 3.52
C TRP A 55 12.23 4.18 2.56
N ALA A 56 12.28 3.45 1.43
CA ALA A 56 11.19 3.43 0.44
C ALA A 56 9.85 2.94 1.03
N ARG A 57 9.87 2.18 2.14
CA ARG A 57 8.66 1.80 2.88
C ARG A 57 7.86 3.00 3.40
N PHE A 58 8.50 4.13 3.66
CA PHE A 58 7.82 5.34 4.12
C PHE A 58 7.05 6.01 2.97
N VAL A 59 7.47 5.80 1.73
CA VAL A 59 6.71 6.20 0.54
C VAL A 59 5.43 5.37 0.46
N THR A 60 5.53 4.05 0.67
CA THR A 60 4.35 3.17 0.78
C THR A 60 3.42 3.62 1.90
N LEU A 61 3.97 4.00 3.06
CA LEU A 61 3.19 4.53 4.17
C LEU A 61 2.44 5.82 3.79
N GLY A 62 3.12 6.77 3.14
CA GLY A 62 2.48 8.00 2.66
C GLY A 62 1.38 7.73 1.63
N ALA A 63 1.63 6.84 0.67
CA ALA A 63 0.65 6.44 -0.34
C ALA A 63 -0.57 5.74 0.29
N SER A 64 -0.34 4.90 1.30
CA SER A 64 -1.42 4.22 2.03
C SER A 64 -2.29 5.16 2.87
N LEU A 65 -1.68 6.17 3.50
CA LEU A 65 -2.42 7.24 4.19
C LEU A 65 -3.24 8.08 3.21
N TRP A 66 -2.68 8.36 2.02
CA TRP A 66 -3.41 9.02 0.95
C TRP A 66 -4.66 8.25 0.54
N LEU A 67 -4.58 6.92 0.35
CA LEU A 67 -5.76 6.10 0.02
C LEU A 67 -6.85 6.18 1.08
N VAL A 68 -6.48 6.08 2.37
CA VAL A 68 -7.45 6.16 3.46
C VAL A 68 -8.11 7.54 3.48
N GLY A 69 -7.32 8.61 3.33
CA GLY A 69 -7.83 9.98 3.27
C GLY A 69 -8.72 10.21 2.06
N HIS A 70 -8.27 9.82 0.87
CA HIS A 70 -9.00 9.96 -0.38
C HIS A 70 -10.32 9.20 -0.34
N GLY A 71 -10.32 7.92 0.05
CA GLY A 71 -11.53 7.12 0.19
C GLY A 71 -12.50 7.70 1.23
N TYR A 72 -12.01 8.28 2.33
CA TYR A 72 -12.87 8.88 3.36
C TYR A 72 -13.48 10.22 2.94
N PHE A 73 -12.71 11.11 2.31
CA PHE A 73 -13.15 12.46 1.95
C PHE A 73 -13.84 12.55 0.59
N ALA A 74 -13.51 11.69 -0.38
CA ALA A 74 -14.10 11.71 -1.72
C ALA A 74 -15.45 10.95 -1.81
N ALA A 75 -15.79 10.15 -0.79
CA ALA A 75 -17.00 9.35 -0.77
C ALA A 75 -18.27 10.16 -0.45
N VAL A 76 -19.25 10.10 -1.35
CA VAL A 76 -20.65 10.47 -1.04
C VAL A 76 -21.21 9.40 -0.11
N ARG A 77 -21.94 9.77 0.96
CA ARG A 77 -22.45 8.82 1.95
C ARG A 77 -23.86 8.32 1.58
N PRO A 78 -24.15 7.01 1.64
CA PRO A 78 -23.25 5.91 2.01
C PRO A 78 -22.15 5.65 0.95
N GLY A 79 -20.92 5.38 1.42
CA GLY A 79 -19.72 5.36 0.59
C GLY A 79 -19.77 4.32 -0.53
N PRO A 80 -19.38 4.67 -1.78
CA PRO A 80 -19.40 3.73 -2.90
C PRO A 80 -18.40 2.58 -2.66
N PRO A 81 -18.61 1.40 -3.29
CA PRO A 81 -17.75 0.24 -3.11
C PRO A 81 -16.26 0.53 -3.37
N ALA A 82 -15.95 1.40 -4.34
CA ALA A 82 -14.59 1.82 -4.66
C ALA A 82 -13.90 2.55 -3.48
N ALA A 83 -14.63 3.43 -2.79
CA ALA A 83 -14.10 4.15 -1.64
C ALA A 83 -13.82 3.21 -0.45
N GLN A 84 -14.72 2.25 -0.21
CA GLN A 84 -14.50 1.23 0.82
C GLN A 84 -13.26 0.39 0.51
N ASN A 85 -13.06 0.01 -0.75
CA ASN A 85 -11.87 -0.70 -1.20
C ASN A 85 -10.58 0.12 -0.96
N GLU A 86 -10.54 1.41 -1.32
CA GLU A 86 -9.37 2.25 -1.06
C GLU A 86 -9.03 2.33 0.43
N ILE A 87 -10.03 2.52 1.30
CA ILE A 87 -9.84 2.57 2.75
C ILE A 87 -9.28 1.23 3.26
N MET A 88 -9.89 0.10 2.87
CA MET A 88 -9.45 -1.21 3.33
C MET A 88 -8.03 -1.55 2.85
N VAL A 89 -7.74 -1.33 1.57
CA VAL A 89 -6.41 -1.57 1.00
C VAL A 89 -5.38 -0.62 1.63
N GLY A 90 -5.73 0.64 1.86
CA GLY A 90 -4.91 1.62 2.55
C GLY A 90 -4.54 1.17 3.97
N LEU A 91 -5.51 0.72 4.76
CA LEU A 91 -5.26 0.21 6.12
C LEU A 91 -4.35 -1.03 6.13
N LEU A 92 -4.54 -1.95 5.19
CA LEU A 92 -3.68 -3.12 5.04
C LEU A 92 -2.26 -2.71 4.65
N LEU A 93 -2.11 -1.78 3.71
CA LEU A 93 -0.80 -1.27 3.32
C LEU A 93 -0.08 -0.55 4.46
N ILE A 94 -0.79 0.20 5.32
CA ILE A 94 -0.21 0.81 6.53
C ILE A 94 0.39 -0.28 7.43
N LEU A 95 -0.36 -1.37 7.66
CA LEU A 95 0.10 -2.48 8.49
C LEU A 95 1.41 -3.08 7.95
N PHE A 96 1.49 -3.32 6.64
CA PHE A 96 2.71 -3.88 6.01
C PHE A 96 3.87 -2.89 5.92
N ALA A 97 3.58 -1.60 5.71
CA ALA A 97 4.59 -0.56 5.61
C ALA A 97 5.39 -0.41 6.91
N ILE A 98 4.74 -0.58 8.07
CA ILE A 98 5.38 -0.52 9.39
C ILE A 98 6.34 -1.70 9.61
N LEU A 99 6.07 -2.87 9.03
CA LEU A 99 6.88 -4.07 9.24
C LEU A 99 8.29 -3.91 8.63
N PRO A 100 9.37 -4.23 9.38
CA PRO A 100 10.72 -4.14 8.84
C PRO A 100 10.97 -5.17 7.73
N ASN A 101 11.90 -4.84 6.83
CA ASN A 101 12.29 -5.69 5.71
C ASN A 101 12.89 -7.02 6.19
N GLU A 102 13.63 -6.99 7.28
CA GLU A 102 14.28 -8.15 7.91
C GLU A 102 13.37 -8.94 8.86
N THR A 103 12.06 -8.97 8.63
CA THR A 103 11.07 -9.70 9.45
C THR A 103 11.36 -11.20 9.62
N ASN A 104 12.13 -11.80 8.71
CA ASN A 104 12.50 -13.22 8.77
C ASN A 104 13.76 -13.50 9.59
N ARG A 105 14.44 -12.45 10.07
CA ARG A 105 15.68 -12.57 10.82
C ARG A 105 15.45 -12.10 12.26
N PRO A 106 16.15 -12.70 13.24
CA PRO A 106 16.02 -12.29 14.64
C PRO A 106 16.45 -10.82 14.84
N PRO A 107 16.00 -10.15 15.91
CA PRO A 107 16.39 -8.77 16.21
C PRO A 107 17.91 -8.60 16.22
N ILE A 108 18.41 -7.43 15.78
CA ILE A 108 19.85 -7.17 15.67
C ILE A 108 20.57 -7.40 17.01
N GLY A 109 19.92 -7.05 18.13
CA GLY A 109 20.46 -7.28 19.48
C GLY A 109 20.70 -8.75 19.80
N TRP A 110 19.90 -9.68 19.26
CA TRP A 110 20.10 -11.12 19.46
C TRP A 110 21.18 -11.70 18.55
N ARG A 111 21.49 -11.03 17.44
CA ARG A 111 22.54 -11.45 16.50
C ARG A 111 23.95 -11.08 16.94
N ARG A 112 24.10 -10.05 17.78
CA ARG A 112 25.41 -9.53 18.17
C ARG A 112 26.13 -10.36 19.23
N GLY A 113 25.47 -11.35 19.84
CA GLY A 113 26.02 -12.14 20.95
C GLY A 113 26.30 -11.27 22.19
N PRO A 114 26.51 -11.87 23.39
CA PRO A 114 27.14 -11.13 24.47
C PRO A 114 28.55 -10.72 24.03
N ALA A 115 28.88 -9.43 24.19
CA ALA A 115 30.22 -8.89 23.97
C ALA A 115 31.22 -9.47 24.99
#